data_AF-D6PBY7-F1
#
_entry.id   AF-D6PBY7-F1
#
_cell.length_a   1.000
_cell.length_b   1.000
_cell.length_c   1.000
_cell.angle_alpha   90.00
_cell.angle_beta   90.00
_cell.angle_gamma   90.00
#
_symmetry.space_group_name_H-M   'P 1'
#
loop_
_entity.id
_entity.type
_entity.pdbx_description
1 polymer ?
#
loop_
_entity_poly.entity_id
_entity_poly.type
_entity_poly.pdbx_seq_one_letter_code
_entity_poly.pdbx_strand_id
1 'polypeptide(L)'
;MIRDVKWKKNFVVLAILALAITFYMPTSEAQEDPYIENVIYSKGSEESSTIVLSGRDNATFYKYLILDDYSQAPTNWFESDFNDSSWSFGAAPFGDRSVSGVEPNLIWNTQGNSPYEDDVILVRHKFQLSGIVTSAQIDVAFATTVHHI
;
A
#
# COMPACT_ATOMS: atom_id res chain seq x y z
N MET A 1 23.87 -49.35 -1.93
CA MET A 1 24.87 -48.42 -2.49
C MET A 1 24.31 -47.46 -3.55
N ILE A 2 23.38 -47.86 -4.45
CA ILE A 2 22.83 -46.96 -5.51
C ILE A 2 21.70 -46.03 -5.02
N ARG A 3 20.93 -46.43 -3.99
CA ARG A 3 19.82 -45.65 -3.43
C ARG A 3 20.29 -44.40 -2.68
N ASP A 4 21.38 -44.50 -1.93
CA ASP A 4 21.94 -43.40 -1.12
C ASP A 4 22.48 -42.26 -2.00
N VAL A 5 23.07 -42.60 -3.15
CA VAL A 5 23.60 -41.61 -4.11
C VAL A 5 22.48 -40.84 -4.80
N LYS A 6 21.38 -41.51 -5.19
CA LYS A 6 20.20 -40.83 -5.76
C LYS A 6 19.54 -39.90 -4.75
N TRP A 7 19.42 -40.32 -3.49
CA TRP A 7 18.79 -39.49 -2.46
C TRP A 7 19.63 -38.24 -2.13
N LYS A 8 20.95 -38.38 -2.01
CA LYS A 8 21.87 -37.25 -1.81
C LYS A 8 21.85 -36.25 -2.97
N LYS A 9 21.81 -36.73 -4.22
CA LYS A 9 21.70 -35.84 -5.41
C LYS A 9 20.37 -35.08 -5.43
N ASN A 10 19.26 -35.75 -5.12
CA ASN A 10 17.96 -35.10 -5.05
C ASN A 10 17.89 -34.05 -3.94
N PHE A 11 18.56 -34.31 -2.80
CA PHE A 11 18.66 -33.35 -1.70
C PHE A 11 19.45 -32.10 -2.09
N VAL A 12 20.55 -32.27 -2.83
CA VAL A 12 21.36 -31.16 -3.35
C VAL A 12 20.57 -30.33 -4.36
N VAL A 13 19.81 -30.97 -5.25
CA VAL A 13 18.96 -30.26 -6.22
C VAL A 13 17.85 -29.45 -5.52
N LEU A 14 17.21 -30.01 -4.49
CA LEU A 14 16.21 -29.28 -3.69
C LEU A 14 16.83 -28.09 -2.94
N ALA A 15 18.04 -28.25 -2.39
CA ALA A 15 18.72 -27.16 -1.69
C ALA A 15 19.08 -26.00 -2.63
N ILE A 16 19.50 -26.30 -3.86
CA ILE A 16 19.78 -25.27 -4.89
C ILE A 16 18.48 -24.56 -5.32
N LEU A 17 17.38 -25.29 -5.47
CA LEU A 17 16.09 -24.70 -5.83
C LEU A 17 15.55 -23.79 -4.71
N ALA A 18 15.67 -24.22 -3.44
CA ALA A 18 15.29 -23.40 -2.29
C ALA A 18 16.12 -22.11 -2.19
N LEU A 19 17.42 -22.18 -2.49
CA LEU A 19 18.30 -21.00 -2.52
C LEU A 19 17.93 -20.05 -3.68
N ALA A 20 17.60 -20.59 -4.86
CA ALA A 20 17.15 -19.78 -6.00
C ALA A 20 15.86 -19.02 -5.70
N ILE A 21 14.92 -19.64 -4.95
CA ILE A 21 13.68 -18.99 -4.54
C ILE A 21 13.94 -17.78 -3.63
N THR A 22 14.98 -17.81 -2.77
CA THR A 22 15.33 -16.65 -1.94
C THR A 22 15.89 -15.46 -2.73
N PHE A 23 16.46 -15.67 -3.92
CA PHE A 23 16.91 -14.60 -4.81
C PHE A 23 15.77 -13.96 -5.64
N TYR A 24 14.63 -14.65 -5.75
CA TYR A 24 13.44 -14.17 -6.48
C TYR A 24 12.34 -13.63 -5.54
N MET A 25 12.56 -13.63 -4.23
CA MET A 25 11.69 -12.91 -3.30
C MET A 25 11.85 -11.42 -3.61
N PRO A 26 10.78 -10.68 -3.96
CA PRO A 26 10.86 -9.24 -4.03
C PRO A 26 11.32 -8.76 -2.66
N THR A 27 12.49 -8.12 -2.59
CA THR A 27 12.85 -7.34 -1.43
C THR A 27 11.76 -6.29 -1.28
N SER A 28 11.05 -6.31 -0.15
CA SER A 28 10.19 -5.21 0.27
C SER A 28 11.12 -4.03 0.55
N GLU A 29 11.60 -3.40 -0.52
CA GLU A 29 12.21 -2.09 -0.41
C GLU A 29 11.06 -1.16 -0.04
N ALA A 30 11.02 -0.80 1.24
CA ALA A 30 10.22 0.33 1.68
C ALA A 30 10.62 1.50 0.77
N GLN A 31 9.66 2.01 0.01
CA GLN A 31 9.85 3.24 -0.75
C GLN A 31 10.36 4.30 0.22
N GLU A 32 11.47 4.97 -0.12
CA GLU A 32 11.98 6.07 0.71
C GLU A 32 10.84 7.05 1.00
N ASP A 33 10.64 7.33 2.29
CA ASP A 33 9.72 8.39 2.70
C ASP A 33 10.14 9.69 1.98
N PRO A 34 9.22 10.45 1.36
CA PRO A 34 9.57 11.67 0.64
C PRO A 34 10.09 12.72 1.64
N TYR A 35 11.41 12.82 1.78
CA TYR A 35 12.08 13.83 2.61
C TYR A 35 12.33 15.11 1.80
N ILE A 36 11.83 16.25 2.29
CA ILE A 36 12.20 17.58 1.79
C ILE A 36 13.24 18.19 2.74
N GLU A 37 14.51 18.26 2.33
CA GLU A 37 15.64 18.64 3.20
C GLU A 37 15.95 20.16 3.22
N ASN A 38 15.42 20.97 2.31
CA ASN A 38 15.83 22.38 2.22
C ASN A 38 14.66 23.35 2.32
N VAL A 39 14.53 24.03 3.47
CA VAL A 39 13.67 25.23 3.62
C VAL A 39 14.57 26.45 3.72
N ILE A 40 14.67 27.21 2.63
CA ILE A 40 15.29 28.54 2.65
C ILE A 40 14.27 29.49 3.27
N TYR A 41 14.56 30.02 4.46
CA TYR A 41 13.72 31.05 5.07
C TYR A 41 13.82 32.36 4.28
N SER A 42 12.86 32.58 3.38
CA SER A 42 12.56 33.88 2.80
C SER A 42 11.12 34.23 3.15
N LYS A 43 10.96 35.24 4.01
CA LYS A 43 9.68 35.84 4.36
C LYS A 43 9.09 36.46 3.08
N GLY A 44 8.16 35.76 2.41
CA GLY A 44 7.40 36.36 1.30
C GLY A 44 6.90 35.44 0.18
N SER A 45 6.84 34.12 0.33
CA SER A 45 6.27 33.24 -0.70
C SER A 45 5.36 32.20 -0.04
N GLU A 46 4.08 32.22 -0.38
CA GLU A 46 3.11 31.16 -0.06
C GLU A 46 3.40 29.93 -0.94
N GLU A 47 4.57 29.32 -0.78
CA GLU A 47 4.94 28.16 -1.59
C GLU A 47 4.18 26.93 -1.11
N SER A 48 3.13 26.58 -1.85
CA SER A 48 2.48 25.29 -1.74
C SER A 48 3.36 24.23 -2.40
N SER A 49 3.68 23.17 -1.66
CA SER A 49 4.40 22.00 -2.17
C SER A 49 3.46 20.80 -2.21
N THR A 50 3.36 20.14 -3.37
CA THR A 50 2.64 18.87 -3.49
C THR A 50 3.51 17.75 -2.93
N ILE A 51 3.11 17.21 -1.78
CA ILE A 51 3.84 16.15 -1.08
C ILE A 51 3.30 14.75 -1.39
N VAL A 52 2.11 14.68 -2.01
CA VAL A 52 1.47 13.44 -2.46
C VAL A 52 0.89 13.67 -3.84
N LEU A 53 1.24 12.80 -4.78
CA LEU A 53 0.67 12.82 -6.12
C LEU A 53 -0.66 12.05 -6.15
N SER A 54 -1.49 12.38 -7.13
CA SER A 54 -2.73 11.66 -7.42
C SER A 54 -2.45 10.17 -7.63
N GLY A 55 -3.14 9.31 -6.86
CA GLY A 55 -3.03 7.85 -7.03
C GLY A 55 -3.44 7.39 -8.43
N ARG A 56 -4.47 8.02 -9.00
CA ARG A 56 -4.93 7.77 -10.38
C ARG A 56 -3.81 7.96 -11.40
N ASP A 57 -3.01 9.02 -11.24
CA ASP A 57 -2.06 9.46 -12.26
C ASP A 57 -0.63 8.96 -11.99
N ASN A 58 -0.31 8.62 -10.74
CA ASN A 58 1.06 8.29 -10.31
C ASN A 58 1.18 6.99 -9.50
N ALA A 59 0.11 6.20 -9.35
CA ALA A 59 0.12 4.96 -8.57
C ALA A 59 0.70 5.14 -7.15
N THR A 60 0.23 6.17 -6.44
CA THR A 60 0.67 6.50 -5.08
C THR A 60 0.43 5.32 -4.14
N PHE A 61 1.48 4.90 -3.43
CA PHE A 61 1.42 3.75 -2.54
C PHE A 61 1.02 4.10 -1.10
N TYR A 62 0.32 3.17 -0.48
CA TYR A 62 -0.16 3.25 0.88
C TYR A 62 0.03 1.93 1.61
N LYS A 63 0.14 2.02 2.93
CA LYS A 63 -0.08 0.86 3.81
C LYS A 63 -1.56 0.61 3.91
N TYR A 64 -1.99 -0.64 3.80
CA TYR A 64 -3.40 -0.99 3.87
C TYR A 64 -3.67 -2.31 4.60
N LEU A 65 -4.90 -2.41 5.11
CA LEU A 65 -5.47 -3.59 5.72
C LEU A 65 -6.91 -3.74 5.25
N ILE A 66 -7.28 -4.90 4.70
CA ILE A 66 -8.66 -5.24 4.34
C ILE A 66 -9.23 -6.09 5.48
N LEU A 67 -10.43 -5.74 5.91
CA LEU A 67 -11.15 -6.34 7.03
C LEU A 67 -12.56 -6.70 6.59
N ASP A 68 -13.13 -7.78 7.11
CA ASP A 68 -14.53 -8.12 6.84
C ASP A 68 -15.49 -7.08 7.47
N ASP A 69 -15.09 -6.43 8.56
CA ASP A 69 -15.87 -5.38 9.24
C ASP A 69 -14.93 -4.42 9.99
N TYR A 70 -15.34 -3.15 10.12
CA TYR A 70 -14.63 -2.16 10.92
C TYR A 70 -14.49 -2.56 12.39
N SER A 71 -15.38 -3.41 12.93
CA SER A 71 -15.22 -3.93 14.29
C SER A 71 -13.93 -4.73 14.52
N GLN A 72 -13.29 -5.21 13.44
CA GLN A 72 -11.98 -5.89 13.48
C GLN A 72 -10.79 -4.92 13.41
N ALA A 73 -11.04 -3.61 13.28
CA ALA A 73 -9.98 -2.62 13.16
C ALA A 73 -9.09 -2.62 14.41
N PRO A 74 -7.75 -2.61 14.26
CA PRO A 74 -6.86 -2.46 15.39
C PRO A 74 -7.16 -1.18 16.16
N THR A 75 -7.22 -1.27 17.49
CA THR A 75 -7.42 -0.10 18.34
C THR A 75 -6.36 0.96 18.06
N ASN A 76 -6.76 2.22 17.98
CA ASN A 76 -5.88 3.37 17.77
C ASN A 76 -5.02 3.30 16.48
N TRP A 77 -5.46 2.57 15.44
CA TRP A 77 -4.73 2.46 14.18
C TRP A 77 -4.41 3.81 13.51
N PHE A 78 -5.19 4.85 13.82
CA PHE A 78 -5.01 6.22 13.33
C PHE A 78 -3.89 6.99 14.04
N GLU A 79 -3.41 6.53 15.20
CA GLU A 79 -2.37 7.23 15.96
C GLU A 79 -1.03 7.22 15.24
N SER A 80 -0.22 8.25 15.42
CA SER A 80 1.04 8.43 14.69
C SER A 80 2.07 7.33 14.99
N ASP A 81 2.10 6.83 16.22
CA ASP A 81 3.01 5.80 16.74
C ASP A 81 2.49 4.37 16.51
N PHE A 82 1.30 4.21 15.92
CA PHE A 82 0.76 2.90 15.60
C PHE A 82 1.69 2.13 14.65
N ASN A 83 1.99 0.89 15.05
CA ASN A 83 2.82 -0.04 14.31
C ASN A 83 2.01 -0.75 13.22
N ASP A 84 2.14 -0.29 11.98
CA ASP A 84 1.55 -0.86 10.77
C ASP A 84 2.54 -1.68 9.95
N SER A 85 3.63 -2.17 10.55
CA SER A 85 4.63 -2.99 9.84
C SER A 85 4.04 -4.28 9.25
N SER A 86 2.98 -4.81 9.85
CA SER A 86 2.25 -5.99 9.35
C SER A 86 1.25 -5.67 8.24
N TRP A 87 1.00 -4.40 7.94
CA TRP A 87 0.05 -4.01 6.90
C TRP A 87 0.66 -4.21 5.52
N SER A 88 -0.20 -4.56 4.56
CA SER A 88 0.18 -4.73 3.16
C SER A 88 0.50 -3.38 2.52
N PHE A 89 1.16 -3.39 1.37
CA PHE A 89 1.52 -2.18 0.62
C PHE A 89 0.96 -2.23 -0.79
N GLY A 90 0.28 -1.17 -1.23
CA GLY A 90 -0.44 -1.17 -2.50
C GLY A 90 -0.74 0.23 -2.99
N ALA A 91 -0.88 0.38 -4.31
CA ALA A 91 -1.11 1.67 -4.94
C ALA A 91 -2.61 1.99 -5.07
N ALA A 92 -2.96 3.25 -4.85
CA ALA A 92 -4.23 3.81 -5.29
C ALA A 92 -4.24 3.95 -6.82
N PRO A 93 -5.42 3.96 -7.50
CA PRO A 93 -6.75 3.91 -6.92
C PRO A 93 -7.12 2.50 -6.45
N PHE A 94 -7.85 2.44 -5.33
CA PHE A 94 -8.44 1.22 -4.79
C PHE A 94 -9.84 1.03 -5.39
N GLY A 95 -10.21 -0.20 -5.74
CA GLY A 95 -11.56 -0.47 -6.23
C GLY A 95 -11.73 -1.89 -6.78
N ASP A 96 -12.93 -2.22 -7.22
CA ASP A 96 -13.30 -3.55 -7.68
C ASP A 96 -13.34 -3.68 -9.22
N ARG A 97 -13.36 -2.55 -9.92
CA ARG A 97 -13.51 -2.48 -11.37
C ARG A 97 -13.00 -1.16 -11.95
N SER A 98 -12.83 -1.16 -13.26
CA SER A 98 -12.58 0.05 -14.05
C SER A 98 -13.69 1.07 -13.91
N VAL A 99 -13.35 2.34 -13.64
CA VAL A 99 -14.30 3.45 -13.72
C VAL A 99 -13.75 4.54 -14.63
N SER A 100 -14.53 4.91 -15.65
CA SER A 100 -14.14 5.92 -16.64
C SER A 100 -12.78 5.61 -17.30
N GLY A 101 -12.49 4.33 -17.55
CA GLY A 101 -11.25 3.85 -18.18
C GLY A 101 -10.03 3.84 -17.26
N VAL A 102 -10.21 4.00 -15.95
CA VAL A 102 -9.16 3.88 -14.94
C VAL A 102 -9.32 2.55 -14.22
N GLU A 103 -8.36 1.66 -14.38
CA GLU A 103 -8.31 0.41 -13.62
C GLU A 103 -7.81 0.67 -12.19
N PRO A 104 -8.35 -0.04 -11.18
CA PRO A 104 -7.81 -0.02 -9.83
C PRO A 104 -6.41 -0.67 -9.82
N ASN A 105 -5.47 -0.05 -9.11
CA ASN A 105 -4.14 -0.63 -8.87
C ASN A 105 -4.17 -1.68 -7.75
N LEU A 106 -5.17 -1.61 -6.88
CA LEU A 106 -5.42 -2.60 -5.84
C LEU A 106 -6.90 -2.95 -5.83
N ILE A 107 -7.16 -4.26 -5.91
CA ILE A 107 -8.51 -4.80 -5.87
C ILE A 107 -9.04 -4.74 -4.45
N TRP A 108 -10.09 -3.96 -4.27
CA TRP A 108 -10.92 -3.92 -3.07
C TRP A 108 -12.37 -4.06 -3.50
N ASN A 109 -12.93 -5.24 -3.25
CA ASN A 109 -14.29 -5.60 -3.65
C ASN A 109 -15.12 -5.86 -2.40
N THR A 110 -16.21 -5.10 -2.24
CA THR A 110 -17.15 -5.22 -1.12
C THR A 110 -18.45 -5.93 -1.53
N GLN A 111 -18.51 -6.48 -2.75
CA GLN A 111 -19.69 -7.15 -3.29
C GLN A 111 -19.58 -8.66 -3.14
N GLY A 112 -20.68 -9.31 -2.76
CA GLY A 112 -20.81 -10.75 -2.77
C GLY A 112 -21.52 -11.27 -1.53
N ASN A 113 -21.07 -12.42 -1.04
CA ASN A 113 -21.45 -12.96 0.26
C ASN A 113 -20.22 -12.94 1.17
N SER A 114 -20.47 -12.88 2.47
CA SER A 114 -19.47 -13.16 3.51
C SER A 114 -18.52 -14.32 3.14
N PRO A 115 -17.20 -14.18 3.36
CA PRO A 115 -16.54 -13.12 4.13
C PRO A 115 -16.17 -11.86 3.35
N TYR A 116 -16.50 -11.75 2.06
CA TYR A 116 -16.01 -10.65 1.18
C TYR A 116 -17.07 -9.56 0.92
N GLU A 117 -18.12 -9.53 1.75
CA GLU A 117 -19.23 -8.60 1.64
C GLU A 117 -19.01 -7.49 2.65
N ASP A 118 -19.21 -6.24 2.23
CA ASP A 118 -19.04 -5.05 3.06
C ASP A 118 -17.63 -4.87 3.66
N ASP A 119 -16.61 -5.46 3.00
CA ASP A 119 -15.21 -5.33 3.39
C ASP A 119 -14.79 -3.87 3.58
N VAL A 120 -14.07 -3.60 4.67
CA VAL A 120 -13.51 -2.30 4.98
C VAL A 120 -12.03 -2.28 4.64
N ILE A 121 -11.60 -1.28 3.88
CA ILE A 121 -10.17 -0.98 3.72
C ILE A 121 -9.75 0.14 4.69
N LEU A 122 -8.74 -0.14 5.50
CA LEU A 122 -7.99 0.87 6.23
C LEU A 122 -6.76 1.25 5.42
N VAL A 123 -6.46 2.55 5.33
CA VAL A 123 -5.35 3.08 4.55
C VAL A 123 -4.53 4.04 5.42
N ARG A 124 -3.21 3.89 5.44
CA ARG A 124 -2.27 4.77 6.14
C ARG A 124 -1.15 5.25 5.22
N HIS A 125 -0.76 6.50 5.44
CA HIS A 125 0.42 7.11 4.84
C HIS A 125 0.98 8.13 5.83
N LYS A 126 2.30 8.23 5.93
CA LYS A 126 2.99 9.15 6.84
C LYS A 126 3.68 10.23 6.00
N PHE A 127 3.55 11.48 6.43
CA PHE A 127 4.25 12.61 5.81
C PHE A 127 5.29 13.14 6.78
N GLN A 128 6.51 13.32 6.31
CA GLN A 128 7.56 13.98 7.08
C GLN A 128 7.88 15.32 6.44
N LEU A 129 7.63 16.41 7.18
CA LEU A 129 7.79 17.78 6.71
C LEU A 129 8.70 18.55 7.67
N SER A 130 9.53 19.42 7.11
CA SER A 130 10.36 20.35 7.86
C SER A 130 9.68 21.73 7.94
N GLY A 131 9.81 22.42 9.07
CA GLY A 131 9.25 23.75 9.27
C GLY A 131 7.87 23.77 9.93
N ILE A 132 7.20 24.92 9.87
CA ILE A 132 5.86 25.11 10.46
C ILE A 132 4.83 25.02 9.34
N VAL A 133 3.99 24.00 9.38
CA VAL A 133 2.84 23.88 8.48
C VAL A 133 1.71 24.76 9.02
N THR A 134 1.35 25.81 8.27
CA THR A 134 0.26 26.73 8.64
C THR A 134 -1.09 26.32 8.03
N SER A 135 -1.08 25.55 6.94
CA SER A 135 -2.26 24.95 6.31
C SER A 135 -1.88 23.72 5.50
N ALA A 136 -2.83 22.82 5.27
CA ALA A 136 -2.70 21.67 4.40
C ALA A 136 -4.06 21.39 3.72
N GLN A 137 -4.01 20.85 2.51
CA GLN A 137 -5.18 20.41 1.75
C GLN A 137 -4.96 18.96 1.31
N ILE A 138 -6.03 18.16 1.39
CA ILE A 138 -6.08 16.83 0.79
C ILE A 138 -7.29 16.76 -0.13
N ASP A 139 -7.04 16.43 -1.40
CA ASP A 139 -8.09 16.23 -2.39
C ASP A 139 -8.29 14.71 -2.57
N VAL A 140 -9.51 14.24 -2.30
CA VAL A 140 -9.88 12.83 -2.41
C VAL A 140 -11.06 12.69 -3.36
N ALA A 141 -10.99 11.71 -4.26
CA ALA A 141 -12.06 11.39 -5.18
C ALA A 141 -12.61 9.98 -4.91
N PHE A 142 -13.94 9.87 -4.95
CA PHE A 142 -14.65 8.60 -4.90
C PHE A 142 -15.46 8.46 -6.18
N ALA A 143 -15.34 7.31 -6.83
CA ALA A 143 -16.11 7.00 -8.01
C ALA A 143 -17.20 5.99 -7.64
N THR A 144 -18.46 6.37 -7.78
CA THR A 144 -19.60 5.46 -7.64
C THR A 144 -20.27 5.31 -9.00
N THR A 145 -20.72 4.08 -9.30
CA THR A 145 -21.62 3.87 -10.44
C THR A 145 -23.03 3.81 -9.88
N VAL A 146 -23.93 4.70 -10.33
CA VAL A 146 -25.36 4.51 -10.10
C VAL A 146 -25.80 3.38 -11.03
N HIS A 147 -26.16 2.23 -10.48
CA HIS A 147 -26.92 1.25 -11.24
C HIS A 147 -28.33 1.81 -11.44
N HIS A 148 -28.67 2.17 -12.67
CA HIS A 148 -30.06 2.34 -13.07
C HIS A 148 -30.72 0.96 -12.91
N ILE A 149 -31.51 0.81 -11.85
CA ILE A 149 -32.41 -0.32 -11.61
C ILE A 149 -33.69 -0.11 -12.42
#